data_AF-A0A8T4EQ09-F1
#
_entry.id   AF-A0A8T4EQ09-F1
#
_cell.length_a   1.000
_cell.length_b   1.000
_cell.length_c   1.000
_cell.angle_alpha   90.00
_cell.angle_beta   90.00
_cell.angle_gamma   90.00
#
_symmetry.space_group_name_H-M   'P 1'
#
loop_
_entity.id
_entity.type
_entity.pdbx_description
1 polymer ?
#
loop_
_entity_poly.entity_id
_entity_poly.type
_entity_poly.pdbx_seq_one_letter_code
_entity_poly.pdbx_strand_id
1 'polypeptide(L)'
;MVRINLISPSKLTDQHLVAEYDEMLMLMAYVRAHQGLEGIPKDYCLGKGHIKFFKNKIGYLRKRHELLKREMRKRGFAARKTIYNKGIDKKLINDWSPNPQDLQIIKKRIRQKICLKPDWYRYYGKHRSKEFLLKLLS
;
A
#
# COMPACT_ATOMS: atom_id res chain seq x y z
N MET A 1 -11.83 2.19 -1.18
CA MET A 1 -11.39 1.29 -0.09
C MET A 1 -9.88 1.43 0.00
N VAL A 2 -9.32 1.80 1.15
CA VAL A 2 -7.86 1.91 1.31
C VAL A 2 -7.22 0.53 1.38
N ARG A 3 -6.18 0.28 0.59
CA ARG A 3 -5.34 -0.92 0.68
C ARG A 3 -3.85 -0.57 0.62
N ILE A 4 -3.18 -0.77 1.75
CA ILE A 4 -1.73 -0.79 1.85
C ILE A 4 -1.24 -2.17 1.42
N ASN A 5 -0.52 -2.21 0.30
CA ASN A 5 0.18 -3.40 -0.14
C ASN A 5 1.46 -3.58 0.69
N LEU A 6 2.17 -4.71 0.55
CA LEU A 6 3.39 -4.97 1.35
C LEU A 6 4.60 -5.30 0.48
N ILE A 7 4.37 -5.66 -0.78
CA ILE A 7 5.45 -6.00 -1.71
C ILE A 7 6.21 -4.75 -2.17
N SER A 8 7.38 -4.97 -2.77
CA SER A 8 8.14 -3.93 -3.46
C SER A 8 7.26 -3.19 -4.48
N PRO A 9 7.28 -1.84 -4.51
CA PRO A 9 6.56 -1.07 -5.53
C PRO A 9 6.91 -1.47 -6.96
N SER A 10 8.15 -1.91 -7.22
CA SER A 10 8.57 -2.40 -8.55
C SER A 10 7.81 -3.63 -9.02
N LYS A 11 7.20 -4.41 -8.10
CA LYS A 11 6.38 -5.57 -8.41
C LYS A 11 4.89 -5.22 -8.61
N LEU A 12 4.48 -3.97 -8.39
CA LEU A 12 3.11 -3.52 -8.59
C LEU A 12 2.87 -3.18 -10.07
N THR A 13 1.67 -3.50 -10.57
CA THR A 13 1.12 -2.89 -11.79
C THR A 13 0.96 -1.37 -11.59
N ASP A 14 0.92 -0.61 -12.67
CA ASP A 14 0.78 0.85 -12.62
C ASP A 14 -0.46 1.30 -11.83
N GLN A 15 -1.60 0.63 -12.04
CA GLN A 15 -2.85 0.94 -11.36
C GLN A 15 -2.76 0.68 -9.85
N HIS A 16 -2.20 -0.45 -9.44
CA HIS A 16 -1.99 -0.74 -8.02
C HIS A 16 -0.99 0.22 -7.35
N LEU A 17 0.05 0.62 -8.09
CA LEU A 17 1.05 1.57 -7.61
C LEU A 17 0.43 2.95 -7.33
N VAL A 18 -0.29 3.49 -8.32
CA VAL A 18 -0.94 4.82 -8.21
C VAL A 18 -2.06 4.79 -7.17
N ALA A 19 -2.91 3.76 -7.21
CA ALA A 19 -4.01 3.63 -6.26
C ALA A 19 -3.51 3.60 -4.80
N GLU A 20 -2.46 2.82 -4.52
CA GLU A 20 -1.91 2.77 -3.17
C GLU A 20 -1.36 4.11 -2.71
N TYR A 21 -0.61 4.81 -3.56
CA TYR A 21 -0.07 6.13 -3.26
C TYR A 21 -1.17 7.14 -2.91
N ASP A 22 -2.29 7.13 -3.63
CA ASP A 22 -3.41 8.02 -3.34
C ASP A 22 -4.19 7.61 -2.09
N GLU A 23 -4.46 6.30 -1.93
CA GLU A 23 -5.20 5.74 -0.80
C GLU A 23 -4.47 5.93 0.54
N MET A 24 -3.13 5.99 0.54
CA MET A 24 -2.35 6.29 1.73
C MET A 24 -2.70 7.66 2.34
N LEU A 25 -3.07 8.65 1.53
CA LEU A 25 -3.50 9.95 2.06
C LEU A 25 -4.81 9.86 2.84
N MET A 26 -5.76 9.05 2.36
CA MET A 26 -7.01 8.80 3.08
C MET A 26 -6.75 8.14 4.43
N LEU A 27 -5.79 7.21 4.49
CA LEU A 27 -5.36 6.60 5.75
C LEU A 27 -4.81 7.67 6.72
N MET A 28 -3.95 8.57 6.23
CA MET A 28 -3.39 9.64 7.06
C MET A 28 -4.46 10.59 7.59
N ALA A 29 -5.48 10.92 6.80
CA ALA A 29 -6.63 11.69 7.24
C ALA A 29 -7.40 10.97 8.36
N TYR A 30 -7.64 9.66 8.20
CA TYR A 30 -8.29 8.84 9.22
C TYR A 30 -7.50 8.83 10.54
N VAL A 31 -6.17 8.65 10.48
CA VAL A 31 -5.30 8.63 11.68
C VAL A 31 -5.35 9.96 12.42
N ARG A 32 -5.33 11.09 11.70
CA ARG A 32 -5.42 12.43 12.31
C ARG A 32 -6.71 12.61 13.11
N ALA A 33 -7.82 12.10 12.60
CA ALA A 33 -9.12 12.16 13.26
C ALA A 33 -9.27 11.12 14.41
N HIS A 34 -8.53 10.00 14.37
CA HIS A 34 -8.71 8.87 15.30
C HIS A 34 -7.39 8.42 15.92
N GLN A 35 -6.97 9.08 17.00
CA GLN A 35 -5.64 8.88 17.60
C GLN A 35 -5.60 7.91 18.80
N GLY A 36 -6.75 7.38 19.24
CA GLY A 36 -6.81 6.35 20.30
C GLY A 36 -6.06 5.07 19.89
N LEU A 37 -5.78 4.15 20.81
CA LEU A 37 -5.05 2.89 20.49
C LEU A 37 -5.94 1.65 20.52
N GLU A 38 -7.24 1.83 20.72
CA GLU A 38 -8.18 0.76 20.99
C GLU A 38 -8.49 -0.04 19.71
N GLY A 39 -8.57 -1.36 19.87
CA GLY A 39 -9.00 -2.28 18.81
C GLY A 39 -8.08 -2.31 17.58
N ILE A 40 -6.77 -2.05 17.75
CA ILE A 40 -5.77 -2.27 16.71
C ILE A 40 -5.57 -3.79 16.56
N PRO A 41 -5.79 -4.38 15.38
CA PRO A 41 -5.52 -5.80 15.14
C PRO A 41 -4.05 -6.14 15.41
N LYS A 42 -3.79 -7.32 15.98
CA LYS A 42 -2.43 -7.84 16.21
C LYS A 42 -1.76 -8.23 14.90
N ASP A 43 -2.53 -8.89 14.02
CA ASP A 43 -2.04 -9.42 12.76
C ASP A 43 -2.48 -8.58 11.55
N TYR A 44 -1.68 -8.61 10.48
CA TYR A 44 -2.04 -7.97 9.22
C TYR A 44 -3.32 -8.61 8.65
N CYS A 45 -4.26 -7.77 8.25
CA CYS A 45 -5.55 -8.20 7.73
C CYS A 45 -5.96 -7.37 6.50
N LEU A 46 -6.88 -7.91 5.71
CA LEU A 46 -7.53 -7.21 4.60
C LEU A 46 -9.01 -7.01 4.91
N GLY A 47 -9.59 -5.89 4.47
CA GLY A 47 -11.00 -5.59 4.77
C GLY A 47 -11.17 -4.90 6.11
N LYS A 48 -12.11 -5.38 6.92
CA LYS A 48 -12.39 -4.83 8.25
C LYS A 48 -11.12 -4.91 9.11
N GLY A 49 -10.74 -3.79 9.72
CA GLY A 49 -9.53 -3.70 10.55
C GLY A 49 -8.25 -3.28 9.80
N HIS A 50 -8.22 -3.32 8.47
CA HIS A 50 -7.00 -3.00 7.69
C HIS A 50 -6.47 -1.58 7.98
N ILE A 51 -7.32 -0.57 7.94
CA ILE A 51 -6.93 0.82 8.26
C ILE A 51 -6.49 0.92 9.73
N LYS A 52 -7.22 0.29 10.66
CA LYS A 52 -6.89 0.30 12.10
C LYS A 52 -5.55 -0.37 12.37
N PHE A 53 -5.20 -1.43 11.65
CA PHE A 53 -3.91 -2.12 11.78
C PHE A 53 -2.73 -1.17 11.53
N PHE A 54 -2.82 -0.27 10.53
CA PHE A 54 -1.74 0.66 10.20
C PHE A 54 -1.76 1.96 11.02
N LYS A 55 -2.78 2.17 11.86
CA LYS A 55 -2.98 3.41 12.61
C LYS A 55 -1.80 3.80 13.49
N ASN A 56 -1.13 2.81 14.10
CA ASN A 56 0.06 3.00 14.93
C ASN A 56 1.38 2.72 14.20
N LYS A 57 1.40 2.73 12.87
CA LYS A 57 2.57 2.35 12.04
C LYS A 57 2.98 3.49 11.08
N ILE A 58 2.88 4.74 11.52
CA ILE A 58 3.13 5.90 10.65
C ILE A 58 4.59 5.96 10.14
N GLY A 59 5.55 5.44 10.92
CA GLY A 59 6.94 5.31 10.48
C GLY A 59 7.07 4.42 9.24
N TYR A 60 6.45 3.24 9.27
CA TYR A 60 6.37 2.33 8.13
C TYR A 60 5.71 2.99 6.91
N LEU A 61 4.55 3.63 7.11
CA LEU A 61 3.79 4.25 6.02
C LEU A 61 4.58 5.35 5.32
N ARG A 62 5.33 6.16 6.06
CA ARG A 62 6.18 7.19 5.44
C ARG A 62 7.26 6.60 4.55
N LYS A 63 7.99 5.61 5.07
CA LYS A 63 9.03 4.91 4.30
C LYS A 63 8.43 4.29 3.05
N ARG A 64 7.29 3.61 3.19
CA ARG A 64 6.56 3.01 2.08
C ARG A 64 6.13 4.04 1.03
N HIS A 65 5.58 5.17 1.46
CA HIS A 65 5.14 6.23 0.55
C HIS A 65 6.29 6.81 -0.27
N GLU A 66 7.48 6.99 0.31
CA GLU A 66 8.65 7.42 -0.45
C GLU A 66 9.13 6.37 -1.47
N LEU A 67 9.02 5.07 -1.13
CA LEU A 67 9.29 3.99 -2.10
C LEU A 67 8.29 4.02 -3.27
N LEU A 68 7.00 4.26 -3.00
CA LEU A 68 5.97 4.42 -4.04
C LEU A 68 6.28 5.63 -4.92
N LYS A 69 6.62 6.79 -4.34
CA LYS A 69 6.99 8.00 -5.08
C LYS A 69 8.16 7.76 -6.03
N ARG A 70 9.19 7.05 -5.55
CA ARG A 70 10.36 6.73 -6.37
C ARG A 70 9.99 5.86 -7.57
N GLU A 71 9.21 4.80 -7.35
CA GLU A 71 8.77 3.92 -8.45
C GLU A 71 7.81 4.62 -9.40
N MET A 72 6.90 5.47 -8.90
CA MET A 72 6.01 6.28 -9.73
C MET A 72 6.78 7.21 -10.66
N ARG A 73 7.76 7.95 -10.12
CA ARG A 73 8.62 8.84 -10.93
C ARG A 73 9.41 8.07 -11.97
N LYS A 74 9.94 6.89 -11.60
CA LYS A 74 10.65 5.99 -12.53
C LYS A 74 9.78 5.58 -13.72
N ARG A 75 8.46 5.48 -13.53
CA ARG A 75 7.48 5.14 -14.58
C ARG A 75 6.87 6.35 -15.28
N GLY A 76 7.35 7.57 -14.98
CA GLY A 76 6.84 8.81 -15.59
C GLY A 76 5.56 9.35 -14.96
N PHE A 77 5.10 8.82 -13.82
CA PHE A 77 3.94 9.35 -13.11
C PHE A 77 4.30 10.54 -12.21
N ALA A 78 3.38 11.49 -12.08
CA ALA A 78 3.51 12.60 -11.14
C ALA A 78 3.36 12.13 -9.68
N ALA A 79 4.39 12.34 -8.86
CA ALA A 79 4.41 11.93 -7.44
C ALA A 79 4.79 13.10 -6.52
N ARG A 80 3.84 14.06 -6.38
CA ARG A 80 4.03 15.35 -5.68
C ARG A 80 3.54 15.37 -4.22
N LYS A 81 2.68 14.43 -3.82
CA LYS A 81 2.09 14.35 -2.48
C LYS A 81 3.15 13.90 -1.48
N THR A 82 2.96 14.28 -0.22
CA THR A 82 3.84 13.94 0.90
C THR A 82 3.01 13.66 2.13
N ILE A 83 3.42 12.67 2.92
CA ILE A 83 2.80 12.33 4.20
C ILE A 83 3.57 13.02 5.33
N TYR A 84 2.85 13.77 6.15
CA TYR A 84 3.42 14.52 7.29
C TYR A 84 2.95 13.94 8.63
N ASN A 85 3.79 14.12 9.66
CA ASN A 85 3.47 13.74 11.04
C ASN A 85 2.79 14.86 11.84
N LYS A 86 2.70 16.09 11.29
CA LYS A 86 2.13 17.25 12.01
C LYS A 86 0.77 16.88 12.59
N GLY A 87 0.56 17.08 13.88
CA GLY A 87 -0.73 16.80 14.55
C GLY A 87 -1.05 15.31 14.76
N ILE A 88 -0.08 14.40 14.62
CA ILE A 88 -0.22 12.98 14.96
C ILE A 88 0.56 12.72 16.25
N ASP A 89 -0.07 12.08 17.23
CA ASP A 89 0.57 11.64 18.48
C ASP A 89 1.78 10.74 18.19
N LYS A 90 2.89 11.02 18.89
CA LYS A 90 4.16 10.28 18.77
C LYS A 90 3.98 8.77 18.96
N LYS A 91 3.03 8.34 19.81
CA LYS A 91 2.75 6.91 20.05
C LYS A 91 2.27 6.15 18.81
N LEU A 92 1.83 6.85 17.76
CA LEU A 92 1.38 6.26 16.49
C LEU A 92 2.51 6.18 15.45
N ILE A 93 3.67 6.80 15.71
CA ILE A 93 4.79 6.93 14.78
C ILE A 93 5.78 5.79 14.97
N ASN A 94 5.28 4.56 14.94
CA ASN A 94 6.14 3.38 15.04
C ASN A 94 6.50 2.85 13.66
N ASP A 95 7.65 2.18 13.60
CA ASP A 95 8.02 1.31 12.50
C ASP A 95 7.38 -0.07 12.63
N TRP A 96 7.33 -0.78 11.51
CA TRP A 96 6.83 -2.14 11.42
C TRP A 96 7.36 -2.79 10.14
N SER A 97 7.54 -4.10 10.15
CA SER A 97 7.93 -4.89 8.98
C SER A 97 6.96 -6.07 8.80
N PRO A 98 6.57 -6.38 7.55
CA PRO A 98 5.72 -7.53 7.28
C PRO A 98 6.50 -8.83 7.49
N ASN A 99 5.81 -9.85 8.01
CA ASN A 99 6.32 -11.22 8.01
C ASN A 99 5.99 -11.94 6.68
N PRO A 100 6.53 -13.15 6.42
CA PRO A 100 6.24 -13.90 5.20
C PRO A 100 4.75 -14.18 4.96
N GLN A 101 3.97 -14.44 6.01
CA GLN A 101 2.54 -14.72 5.93
C GLN A 101 1.76 -13.48 5.45
N ASP A 102 2.10 -12.29 5.97
CA ASP A 102 1.52 -11.02 5.54
C ASP A 102 1.76 -10.79 4.04
N LEU A 103 2.98 -11.10 3.57
CA LEU A 103 3.34 -11.01 2.16
C LEU A 103 2.49 -11.97 1.30
N GLN A 104 2.21 -13.18 1.77
CA GLN A 104 1.35 -14.12 1.05
C GLN A 104 -0.10 -13.62 0.95
N ILE A 105 -0.64 -13.06 2.04
CA ILE A 105 -1.99 -12.48 2.08
C ILE A 105 -2.12 -11.40 1.00
N ILE A 106 -1.18 -10.45 0.94
CA ILE A 106 -1.27 -9.36 -0.04
C ILE A 106 -1.00 -9.84 -1.47
N LYS A 107 -0.06 -10.78 -1.68
CA LYS A 107 0.20 -11.37 -3.00
C LYS A 107 -1.07 -12.04 -3.53
N LYS A 108 -1.76 -12.84 -2.71
CA LYS A 108 -3.05 -13.48 -3.06
C LYS A 108 -4.09 -12.44 -3.48
N ARG A 109 -4.21 -11.33 -2.75
CA ARG A 109 -5.15 -10.24 -3.07
C ARG A 109 -4.81 -9.55 -4.39
N ILE A 110 -3.53 -9.25 -4.65
CA ILE A 110 -3.11 -8.61 -5.91
C ILE A 110 -3.35 -9.57 -7.09
N ARG A 111 -3.00 -10.87 -6.95
CA ARG A 111 -3.30 -11.90 -7.96
C ARG A 111 -4.78 -11.96 -8.28
N GLN A 112 -5.65 -12.01 -7.26
CA GLN A 112 -7.10 -12.01 -7.44
C GLN A 112 -7.56 -10.79 -8.24
N LYS A 113 -7.05 -9.60 -7.92
CA LYS A 113 -7.41 -8.36 -8.62
C LYS A 113 -6.99 -8.37 -10.09
N ILE A 114 -5.77 -8.84 -10.39
CA ILE A 114 -5.30 -9.02 -11.77
C ILE A 114 -6.21 -10.00 -12.52
N CYS A 115 -6.52 -11.17 -11.95
CA CYS A 115 -7.35 -12.18 -12.61
C CYS A 115 -8.78 -11.70 -12.91
N LEU A 116 -9.33 -10.78 -12.13
CA LEU A 116 -10.66 -10.22 -12.37
C LEU A 116 -10.71 -9.28 -13.58
N LYS A 117 -9.60 -8.64 -13.93
CA LYS A 117 -9.50 -7.67 -15.03
C LYS A 117 -8.14 -7.76 -15.74
N PRO A 118 -7.79 -8.90 -16.35
CA PRO A 118 -6.44 -9.15 -16.84
C PRO A 118 -5.97 -8.10 -17.86
N ASP A 119 -6.88 -7.64 -18.73
CA ASP A 119 -6.54 -6.72 -19.82
C ASP A 119 -6.50 -5.24 -19.39
N TRP A 120 -6.95 -4.93 -18.17
CA TRP A 120 -6.97 -3.56 -17.67
C TRP A 120 -5.61 -3.10 -17.11
N TYR A 121 -4.84 -4.03 -16.54
CA TYR A 121 -3.60 -3.71 -15.85
C TYR A 121 -2.44 -3.43 -16.81
N ARG A 122 -1.59 -2.48 -16.42
CA ARG A 122 -0.40 -2.06 -17.17
C ARG A 122 0.84 -2.15 -16.32
N TYR A 123 1.98 -2.25 -16.98
CA TYR A 123 3.29 -2.19 -16.36
C TYR A 123 4.22 -1.34 -17.21
N TYR A 124 4.67 -0.20 -16.66
CA TYR A 124 5.43 0.82 -17.39
C TYR A 124 4.67 1.34 -18.61
N GLY A 125 3.38 1.64 -18.44
CA GLY A 125 2.51 2.22 -19.46
C GLY A 125 2.00 1.22 -20.51
N LYS A 126 2.53 -0.01 -20.55
CA LYS A 126 2.19 -1.02 -21.55
C LYS A 126 1.23 -2.07 -21.00
N HIS A 127 0.29 -2.50 -21.82
CA HIS A 127 -0.49 -3.71 -21.55
C HIS A 127 0.44 -4.93 -21.53
N ARG A 128 0.23 -5.84 -20.57
CA ARG A 128 1.03 -7.05 -20.39
C ARG A 128 0.11 -8.23 -20.20
N SER A 129 0.56 -9.42 -20.61
CA SER A 129 -0.20 -10.64 -20.39
C SER A 129 -0.41 -10.88 -18.90
N LYS A 130 -1.49 -11.57 -18.56
CA LYS A 130 -1.79 -12.01 -17.20
C LYS A 130 -0.62 -12.78 -16.60
N GLU A 131 0.01 -13.67 -17.38
CA GLU A 131 1.14 -14.51 -16.95
C GLU A 131 2.34 -13.65 -16.55
N PHE A 132 2.66 -12.63 -17.35
CA PHE A 132 3.72 -11.67 -17.02
C PHE A 132 3.41 -10.95 -15.70
N LEU A 133 2.19 -10.45 -15.54
CA LEU A 133 1.78 -9.71 -14.33
C LEU A 133 1.79 -10.59 -13.08
N LEU A 134 1.39 -11.85 -13.20
CA LEU A 134 1.42 -12.81 -12.11
C LEU A 134 2.86 -13.22 -11.75
N LYS A 135 3.77 -13.27 -12.72
CA LYS A 135 5.19 -13.58 -12.50
C LYS A 135 5.89 -12.53 -11.62
N LEU A 136 5.48 -11.27 -11.70
CA LEU A 136 5.97 -10.20 -10.81
C LEU A 136 5.77 -10.51 -9.32
N LEU A 137 4.77 -11.33 -8.99
CA LEU A 137 4.37 -11.66 -7.62
C LEU A 137 5.03 -12.93 -7.08
N SER A 138 5.82 -13.61 -7.92
CA SER A 138 6.67 -14.73 -7.50
C SER A 138 7.66 -14.25 -6.44
#